data_AF-A0A0F9I3H3-F1
#
_entry.id   AF-A0A0F9I3H3-F1
#
_cell.length_a   1.000
_cell.length_b   1.000
_cell.length_c   1.000
_cell.angle_alpha   90.00
_cell.angle_beta   90.00
_cell.angle_gamma   90.00
#
_symmetry.space_group_name_H-M   'P 1'
#
loop_
_entity.id
_entity.type
_entity.pdbx_description
1 polymer ?
#
loop_
_entity_poly.entity_id
_entity_poly.type
_entity_poly.pdbx_seq_one_letter_code
_entity_poly.pdbx_strand_id
1 'polypeptide(L)'
;MAEPTPAQRYAHTKKGLTTHIYLMQKASCKKRNNPIPTYTALELRGWLFNQLLFHHLYTLWVTSGYDKWQKPSVNRLNDYISYTLNNIELTTRRGNMNKYHEDVRLGVNKKTSKAINQYTKQGKFIATYRSLTVAQVATGIHNAHISKVCHSIRKTAGGYIWKFK
;
A
#
# COMPACT_ATOMS: atom_id res chain seq x y z
N MET A 1 -32.32 3.15 5.13
CA MET A 1 -31.23 2.30 4.60
C MET A 1 -31.74 0.87 4.54
N ALA A 2 -31.44 0.11 3.48
CA ALA A 2 -31.88 -1.28 3.36
C ALA A 2 -31.24 -2.15 4.45
N GLU A 3 -32.01 -3.09 5.00
CA GLU A 3 -31.53 -4.09 5.95
C GLU A 3 -30.35 -4.89 5.36
N PRO A 4 -29.27 -5.13 6.13
CA PRO A 4 -28.12 -5.89 5.64
C PRO A 4 -28.49 -7.36 5.38
N THR A 5 -28.03 -7.87 4.24
CA THR A 5 -28.20 -9.28 3.87
C THR A 5 -27.56 -10.20 4.92
N PRO A 6 -27.97 -11.48 5.03
CA PRO A 6 -27.33 -12.43 5.93
C PRO A 6 -25.80 -12.53 5.74
N ALA A 7 -25.33 -12.44 4.49
CA ALA A 7 -23.91 -12.42 4.17
C ALA A 7 -23.20 -11.17 4.72
N GLN A 8 -23.83 -9.99 4.61
CA GLN A 8 -23.31 -8.75 5.18
C GLN A 8 -23.27 -8.82 6.71
N ARG A 9 -24.33 -9.34 7.35
CA ARG A 9 -24.37 -9.56 8.80
C ARG A 9 -23.23 -10.47 9.27
N TYR A 10 -22.98 -11.59 8.58
CA TYR A 10 -21.84 -12.46 8.91
C TYR A 10 -20.51 -11.74 8.74
N ALA A 11 -20.31 -11.03 7.63
CA ALA A 11 -19.08 -10.30 7.34
C ALA A 11 -18.77 -9.20 8.37
N HIS A 12 -19.79 -8.68 9.04
CA HIS A 12 -19.67 -7.67 10.10
C HIS A 12 -19.35 -8.26 11.47
N THR A 13 -19.48 -9.58 11.67
CA THR A 13 -19.03 -10.22 12.92
C THR A 13 -17.49 -10.24 13.01
N LYS A 14 -16.93 -10.30 14.22
CA LYS A 14 -15.47 -10.50 14.42
C LYS A 14 -14.97 -11.77 13.68
N LYS A 15 -15.74 -12.86 13.70
CA LYS A 15 -15.40 -14.11 13.00
C LYS A 15 -15.41 -13.94 11.49
N GLY A 16 -16.42 -13.27 10.94
CA GLY A 16 -16.50 -12.97 9.51
C GLY A 16 -15.39 -12.03 9.03
N LEU A 17 -15.09 -10.99 9.81
CA LEU A 17 -14.00 -10.06 9.53
C LEU A 17 -12.64 -10.77 9.48
N THR A 18 -12.30 -11.55 10.51
CA THR A 18 -11.02 -12.30 10.55
C THR A 18 -10.89 -13.31 9.42
N THR A 19 -11.99 -14.00 9.10
CA THR A 19 -12.06 -14.90 7.94
C THR A 19 -11.81 -14.15 6.63
N HIS A 20 -12.45 -12.98 6.46
CA HIS A 20 -12.25 -12.14 5.28
C HIS A 20 -10.80 -11.65 5.15
N ILE A 21 -10.17 -11.21 6.25
CA ILE A 21 -8.76 -10.79 6.25
C ILE A 21 -7.88 -11.92 5.72
N TYR A 22 -8.01 -13.14 6.25
CA TYR A 22 -7.23 -14.29 5.81
C TYR A 22 -7.43 -14.61 4.31
N LEU A 23 -8.68 -14.58 3.84
CA LEU A 23 -8.99 -14.82 2.43
C LEU A 23 -8.35 -13.77 1.52
N MET A 24 -8.35 -12.49 1.93
CA MET A 24 -7.70 -11.42 1.19
C MET A 24 -6.17 -11.61 1.17
N GLN A 25 -5.56 -12.09 2.25
CA GLN A 25 -4.14 -12.41 2.29
C GLN A 25 -3.79 -13.51 1.27
N LYS A 26 -4.56 -14.61 1.23
CA LYS A 26 -4.39 -15.68 0.23
C LYS A 26 -4.54 -15.18 -1.20
N ALA A 27 -5.61 -14.44 -1.49
CA ALA A 27 -5.84 -13.87 -2.81
C ALA A 27 -4.70 -12.94 -3.23
N SER A 28 -4.20 -12.14 -2.28
CA SER A 28 -3.09 -11.24 -2.50
C SER A 28 -1.75 -11.96 -2.73
N CYS A 29 -1.51 -13.11 -2.08
CA CYS A 29 -0.35 -13.95 -2.37
C CYS A 29 -0.42 -14.53 -3.77
N LYS A 30 -1.57 -15.10 -4.16
CA LYS A 30 -1.81 -15.62 -5.51
C LYS A 30 -1.54 -14.56 -6.59
N LYS A 31 -2.07 -13.35 -6.40
CA LYS A 31 -1.86 -12.22 -7.34
C LYS A 31 -0.38 -11.84 -7.51
N ARG A 32 0.44 -12.02 -6.47
CA ARG A 32 1.86 -11.64 -6.47
C ARG A 32 2.81 -12.81 -6.74
N ASN A 33 2.29 -14.02 -6.96
CA ASN A 33 3.06 -15.26 -6.99
C ASN A 33 3.93 -15.46 -5.73
N ASN A 34 3.41 -15.06 -4.55
CA ASN A 34 4.07 -15.26 -3.27
C ASN A 34 3.62 -16.58 -2.62
N PRO A 35 4.43 -17.20 -1.75
CA PRO A 35 3.97 -18.28 -0.88
C PRO A 35 2.71 -17.88 -0.11
N ILE A 36 1.79 -18.81 0.11
CA ILE A 36 0.59 -18.58 0.93
C ILE A 36 0.98 -18.29 2.40
N PRO A 37 0.07 -17.73 3.24
CA PRO A 37 0.36 -17.53 4.64
C PRO A 37 0.82 -18.83 5.33
N THR A 38 1.82 -18.74 6.21
CA THR A 38 2.34 -19.90 6.97
C THR A 38 1.48 -20.27 8.18
N TYR A 39 0.40 -19.51 8.40
CA TYR A 39 -0.58 -19.74 9.46
C TYR A 39 -1.96 -20.02 8.84
N THR A 40 -2.80 -20.71 9.60
CA THR A 40 -4.19 -21.01 9.28
C THR A 40 -5.11 -19.82 9.60
N ALA A 41 -6.35 -19.88 9.12
CA ALA A 41 -7.38 -18.90 9.49
C ALA A 41 -7.68 -18.89 11.00
N LEU A 42 -7.52 -20.03 11.67
CA LEU A 42 -7.76 -20.16 13.11
C LEU A 42 -6.63 -19.50 13.91
N GLU A 43 -5.38 -19.73 13.54
CA GLU A 43 -4.22 -19.09 14.16
C GLU A 43 -4.24 -17.58 13.96
N LEU A 44 -4.56 -17.08 12.75
CA LEU A 44 -4.73 -15.63 12.54
C LEU A 44 -5.83 -15.06 13.42
N ARG A 45 -6.96 -15.76 13.56
CA ARG A 45 -8.05 -15.32 14.44
C ARG A 45 -7.61 -15.27 15.89
N GLY A 46 -6.92 -16.30 16.37
CA GLY A 46 -6.36 -16.34 17.72
C GLY A 46 -5.40 -15.19 17.96
N TRP A 47 -4.47 -14.96 17.02
CA TRP A 47 -3.52 -13.85 17.06
C TRP A 47 -4.21 -12.48 17.12
N LEU A 48 -5.26 -12.26 16.32
CA LEU A 48 -6.04 -11.03 16.35
C LEU A 48 -6.85 -10.86 17.64
N PHE A 49 -7.46 -11.93 18.14
CA PHE A 49 -8.30 -11.87 19.34
C PHE A 49 -7.48 -11.70 20.63
N ASN A 50 -6.20 -12.07 20.62
CA ASN A 50 -5.29 -11.84 21.74
C ASN A 50 -4.83 -10.37 21.87
N GLN A 51 -5.28 -9.47 20.98
CA GLN A 51 -4.87 -8.07 20.98
C GLN A 51 -6.03 -7.16 21.37
N LEU A 52 -5.86 -6.40 22.46
CA LEU A 52 -6.81 -5.36 22.87
C LEU A 52 -7.10 -4.35 21.74
N LEU A 53 -6.06 -4.01 20.96
CA LEU A 53 -6.17 -3.11 19.82
C LEU A 53 -7.17 -3.62 18.76
N PHE A 54 -7.25 -4.93 18.51
CA PHE A 54 -8.19 -5.47 17.53
C PHE A 54 -9.64 -5.21 17.95
N HIS A 55 -9.93 -5.41 19.24
CA HIS A 55 -11.26 -5.17 19.77
C HIS A 55 -11.61 -3.69 19.73
N HIS A 56 -10.67 -2.81 20.07
CA HIS A 56 -10.86 -1.37 19.96
C HIS A 56 -11.13 -0.92 18.52
N LEU A 57 -10.29 -1.32 17.55
CA LEU A 57 -10.49 -0.99 16.14
C LEU A 57 -11.79 -1.57 15.57
N TYR A 58 -12.19 -2.77 16.01
CA TYR A 58 -13.47 -3.35 15.64
C TYR A 58 -14.63 -2.50 16.15
N THR A 59 -14.59 -2.06 17.41
CA THR A 59 -15.60 -1.15 17.97
C THR A 59 -15.69 0.14 17.16
N LEU A 60 -14.56 0.80 16.87
CA LEU A 60 -14.53 2.02 16.05
C LEU A 60 -15.12 1.81 14.65
N TRP A 61 -14.80 0.68 14.02
CA TRP A 61 -15.36 0.33 12.72
C TRP A 61 -16.88 0.12 12.76
N VAL A 62 -17.40 -0.53 13.81
CA VAL A 62 -18.85 -0.71 13.98
C VAL A 62 -19.53 0.63 14.25
N THR A 63 -19.00 1.45 15.18
CA THR A 63 -19.59 2.74 15.55
C THR A 63 -19.55 3.77 14.43
N SER A 64 -18.61 3.66 13.50
CA SER A 64 -18.56 4.50 12.29
C SER A 64 -19.56 4.09 11.19
N GLY A 65 -20.45 3.13 11.47
CA GLY A 65 -21.36 2.60 10.44
C GLY A 65 -20.64 1.77 9.39
N TYR A 66 -19.59 1.06 9.79
CA TYR A 66 -18.75 0.22 8.94
C TYR A 66 -17.93 0.99 7.89
N ASP A 67 -17.42 2.19 8.23
CA ASP A 67 -16.54 2.95 7.33
C ASP A 67 -15.38 2.05 6.83
N LYS A 68 -15.32 1.89 5.50
CA LYS A 68 -14.33 1.05 4.83
C LYS A 68 -12.89 1.41 5.20
N TRP A 69 -12.61 2.65 5.59
CA TRP A 69 -11.29 3.12 5.96
C TRP A 69 -10.90 2.78 7.40
N GLN A 70 -11.88 2.64 8.28
CA GLN A 70 -11.69 2.23 9.68
C GLN A 70 -11.68 0.72 9.85
N LYS A 71 -12.09 -0.04 8.82
CA LYS A 71 -12.09 -1.51 8.82
C LYS A 71 -10.73 -2.06 9.29
N PRO A 72 -10.69 -2.89 10.36
CA PRO A 72 -9.46 -3.55 10.79
C PRO A 72 -8.88 -4.40 9.65
N SER A 73 -7.56 -4.38 9.56
CA SER A 73 -6.79 -5.03 8.51
C SER A 73 -5.45 -5.50 9.08
N VAL A 74 -4.72 -6.29 8.30
CA VAL A 74 -3.38 -6.76 8.65
C VAL A 74 -2.43 -6.37 7.53
N ASN A 75 -1.34 -5.67 7.88
CA ASN A 75 -0.26 -5.34 6.97
C ASN A 75 0.92 -6.31 7.16
N ARG A 76 1.80 -6.41 6.16
CA ARG A 76 3.10 -7.08 6.31
C ARG A 76 4.16 -6.07 6.73
N LEU A 77 4.96 -6.42 7.74
CA LEU A 77 6.07 -5.60 8.22
C LEU A 77 7.16 -5.49 7.15
N ASN A 78 7.56 -6.63 6.57
CA ASN A 78 8.44 -6.72 5.43
C ASN A 78 7.69 -7.24 4.21
N ASP A 79 7.62 -6.40 3.20
CA ASP A 79 6.82 -6.57 2.01
C ASP A 79 7.39 -7.60 1.00
N TYR A 80 8.64 -8.03 1.24
CA TYR A 80 9.37 -9.08 0.53
C TYR A 80 9.24 -10.46 1.18
N ILE A 81 8.80 -10.52 2.44
CA ILE A 81 8.47 -11.75 3.14
C ILE A 81 6.94 -11.97 3.02
N SER A 82 6.50 -13.23 2.94
CA SER A 82 5.07 -13.53 2.92
C SER A 82 4.41 -13.31 4.29
N TYR A 83 3.14 -13.67 4.41
CA TYR A 83 2.40 -13.59 5.67
C TYR A 83 2.86 -14.69 6.64
N THR A 84 3.56 -14.29 7.70
CA THR A 84 3.90 -15.12 8.86
C THR A 84 3.48 -14.35 10.12
N LEU A 85 3.23 -15.02 11.26
CA LEU A 85 2.79 -14.32 12.48
C LEU A 85 3.82 -13.29 12.98
N ASN A 86 5.11 -13.48 12.64
CA ASN A 86 6.19 -12.56 12.99
C ASN A 86 6.42 -11.45 11.95
N ASN A 87 5.74 -11.50 10.80
CA ASN A 87 5.88 -10.53 9.72
C ASN A 87 4.57 -9.78 9.45
N ILE A 88 3.64 -9.77 10.41
CA ILE A 88 2.36 -9.07 10.27
C ILE A 88 2.12 -8.11 11.42
N GLU A 89 1.39 -7.04 11.13
CA GLU A 89 0.94 -6.06 12.10
C GLU A 89 -0.55 -5.77 11.91
N LEU A 90 -1.26 -5.58 13.01
CA LEU A 90 -2.65 -5.14 13.01
C LEU A 90 -2.70 -3.64 12.70
N THR A 91 -3.60 -3.26 11.81
CA THR A 91 -3.82 -1.86 11.42
C THR A 91 -5.26 -1.66 10.95
N THR A 92 -5.57 -0.51 10.37
CA THR A 92 -6.82 -0.27 9.62
C THR A 92 -6.53 -0.21 8.13
N ARG A 93 -7.57 -0.28 7.29
CA ARG A 93 -7.40 -0.06 5.84
C ARG A 93 -6.75 1.29 5.55
N ARG A 94 -7.10 2.34 6.31
CA ARG A 94 -6.46 3.66 6.22
C ARG A 94 -4.99 3.61 6.61
N GLY A 95 -4.67 3.01 7.76
CA GLY A 95 -3.30 2.89 8.25
C GLY A 95 -2.40 2.15 7.25
N ASN A 96 -2.88 1.03 6.71
CA ASN A 96 -2.18 0.28 5.66
C ASN A 96 -1.90 1.12 4.40
N MET A 97 -2.88 1.91 3.95
CA MET A 97 -2.71 2.79 2.79
C MET A 97 -1.70 3.90 3.04
N ASN A 98 -1.78 4.55 4.21
CA ASN A 98 -0.86 5.61 4.59
C ASN A 98 0.58 5.08 4.65
N LYS A 99 0.78 3.91 5.26
CA LYS A 99 2.09 3.24 5.31
C LYS A 99 2.64 2.92 3.92
N TYR A 100 1.81 2.42 3.00
CA TYR A 100 2.24 2.20 1.61
C TYR A 100 2.77 3.49 0.97
N HIS A 101 2.04 4.60 1.09
CA HIS A 101 2.47 5.88 0.52
C HIS A 101 3.74 6.42 1.17
N GLU A 102 3.87 6.25 2.48
CA GLU A 102 5.07 6.61 3.22
C GLU A 102 6.28 5.77 2.80
N ASP A 103 6.15 4.45 2.71
CA ASP A 103 7.23 3.56 2.30
C ASP A 103 7.70 3.87 0.86
N VAL A 104 6.79 4.23 -0.05
CA VAL A 104 7.13 4.71 -1.40
C VAL A 104 7.88 6.06 -1.34
N ARG A 105 7.38 6.99 -0.52
CA ARG A 105 7.98 8.32 -0.31
C ARG A 105 9.37 8.22 0.30
N LEU A 106 9.62 7.29 1.22
CA LEU A 106 10.93 7.06 1.84
C LEU A 106 11.84 6.17 0.98
N GLY A 107 11.27 5.44 0.01
CA GLY A 107 12.02 4.54 -0.86
C GLY A 107 12.30 3.17 -0.23
N VAL A 108 11.61 2.85 0.86
CA VAL A 108 11.53 1.50 1.41
C VAL A 108 10.81 0.58 0.41
N ASN A 109 9.70 1.06 -0.16
CA ASN A 109 8.99 0.36 -1.23
C ASN A 109 9.37 0.94 -2.60
N LYS A 110 10.15 0.16 -3.37
CA LYS A 110 10.62 0.57 -4.71
C LYS A 110 9.84 -0.09 -5.85
N LYS A 111 8.82 -0.90 -5.56
CA LYS A 111 8.13 -1.75 -6.56
C LYS A 111 7.52 -0.98 -7.72
N THR A 112 7.06 0.25 -7.47
CA THR A 112 6.47 1.15 -8.47
C THR A 112 7.39 2.33 -8.83
N SER A 113 8.59 2.39 -8.26
CA SER A 113 9.52 3.50 -8.50
C SER A 113 10.41 3.18 -9.70
N LYS A 114 10.42 4.09 -10.70
CA LYS A 114 11.35 4.03 -11.83
C LYS A 114 12.34 5.18 -11.74
N ALA A 115 13.63 4.86 -11.71
CA ALA A 115 14.67 5.86 -11.67
C ALA A 115 14.67 6.71 -12.96
N ILE A 116 15.05 7.97 -12.81
CA ILE A 116 15.09 8.94 -13.91
C ILE A 116 16.37 9.76 -13.84
N ASN A 117 16.87 10.15 -15.00
CA ASN A 117 18.02 11.00 -15.17
C ASN A 117 17.58 12.37 -15.66
N GLN A 118 18.16 13.42 -15.09
CA GLN A 118 17.99 14.81 -15.48
C GLN A 118 19.19 15.26 -16.32
N TYR A 119 18.92 16.01 -17.38
CA TYR A 119 19.93 16.58 -18.27
C TYR A 119 19.63 18.05 -18.55
N THR A 120 20.67 18.82 -18.88
CA THR A 120 20.52 20.16 -19.47
C THR A 120 19.83 20.06 -20.84
N LYS A 121 19.39 21.19 -21.41
CA LYS A 121 18.83 21.23 -22.79
C LYS A 121 19.84 20.76 -23.85
N GLN A 122 21.13 20.91 -23.56
CA GLN A 122 22.25 20.49 -24.40
C GLN A 122 22.59 19.01 -24.19
N GLY A 123 21.84 18.28 -23.36
CA GLY A 123 22.05 16.85 -23.12
C GLY A 123 23.14 16.51 -22.10
N LYS A 124 23.69 17.50 -21.37
CA LYS A 124 24.66 17.24 -20.31
C LYS A 124 23.96 16.66 -19.08
N PHE A 125 24.47 15.56 -18.55
CA PHE A 125 23.92 14.93 -17.33
C PHE A 125 24.02 15.86 -16.11
N ILE A 126 23.00 15.85 -15.27
CA ILE A 126 22.93 16.63 -14.03
C ILE A 126 22.83 15.70 -12.82
N ALA A 127 21.78 14.87 -12.76
CA ALA A 127 21.50 14.05 -11.58
C ALA A 127 20.66 12.82 -11.92
N THR A 128 20.70 11.81 -11.05
CA THR A 128 19.78 10.67 -11.05
C THR A 128 18.86 10.76 -9.84
N TYR A 129 17.56 10.60 -10.05
CA TYR A 129 16.57 10.48 -8.99
C TYR A 129 15.96 9.08 -9.00
N ARG A 130 15.74 8.50 -7.82
CA ARG A 130 15.16 7.15 -7.71
C ARG A 130 13.71 7.05 -8.18
N SER A 131 12.99 8.16 -8.29
CA SER A 131 11.61 8.21 -8.79
C SER A 131 11.22 9.61 -9.25
N LEU A 132 10.14 9.70 -10.03
CA LEU A 132 9.51 10.95 -10.45
C LEU A 132 9.11 11.84 -9.26
N THR A 133 8.62 11.24 -8.17
CA THR A 133 8.23 11.96 -6.95
C THR A 133 9.44 12.60 -6.28
N VAL A 134 10.57 11.90 -6.21
CA VAL A 134 11.81 12.44 -5.64
C VAL A 134 12.34 13.59 -6.50
N ALA A 135 12.28 13.47 -7.82
CA ALA A 135 12.65 14.58 -8.72
C ALA A 135 11.74 15.80 -8.53
N GLN A 136 10.43 15.61 -8.38
CA GLN A 136 9.51 16.71 -8.09
C GLN A 136 9.85 17.42 -6.78
N VAL A 137 10.11 16.68 -5.70
CA VAL A 137 10.49 17.27 -4.41
C VAL A 137 11.81 18.05 -4.55
N ALA A 138 12.80 17.51 -5.26
CA ALA A 138 14.10 18.14 -5.40
C ALA A 138 14.10 19.38 -6.33
N THR A 139 13.21 19.44 -7.32
CA THR A 139 13.23 20.48 -8.37
C THR A 139 12.01 21.40 -8.37
N GLY A 140 10.96 21.09 -7.61
CA GLY A 140 9.67 21.76 -7.67
C GLY A 140 8.86 21.48 -8.95
N ILE A 141 9.40 20.71 -9.89
CA ILE A 141 8.76 20.44 -11.18
C ILE A 141 7.76 19.29 -11.03
N HIS A 142 6.51 19.52 -11.43
CA HIS A 142 5.44 18.53 -11.31
C HIS A 142 5.81 17.20 -12.02
N ASN A 143 5.71 16.08 -11.30
CA ASN A 143 6.12 14.75 -11.73
C ASN A 143 5.43 14.30 -13.04
N ALA A 144 4.17 14.70 -13.25
CA ALA A 144 3.42 14.46 -14.48
C ALA A 144 4.05 15.15 -15.69
N HIS A 145 4.64 16.34 -15.53
CA HIS A 145 5.36 17.02 -16.60
C HIS A 145 6.68 16.32 -16.90
N ILE A 146 7.43 15.94 -15.86
CA ILE A 146 8.66 15.15 -15.99
C ILE A 146 8.36 13.84 -16.73
N SER A 147 7.31 13.12 -16.33
CA SER A 147 6.89 11.87 -16.95
C SER A 147 6.55 12.03 -18.43
N LYS A 148 5.84 13.10 -18.82
CA LYS A 148 5.57 13.39 -20.23
C LYS A 148 6.86 13.60 -21.04
N VAL A 149 7.91 14.14 -20.43
CA VAL A 149 9.23 14.26 -21.09
C VAL A 149 9.91 12.91 -21.23
N CYS A 150 9.89 12.08 -20.18
CA CYS A 150 10.45 10.73 -20.24
C CYS A 150 9.78 9.83 -21.30
N HIS A 151 8.51 10.09 -21.64
CA HIS A 151 7.77 9.40 -22.70
C HIS A 151 7.80 10.14 -24.04
N SER A 152 8.66 11.15 -24.20
CA SER A 152 8.79 11.96 -25.43
C SER A 152 7.50 12.69 -25.87
N ILE A 153 6.51 12.83 -24.98
CA ILE A 153 5.28 13.61 -25.21
C ILE A 153 5.58 15.11 -25.10
N ARG A 154 6.53 15.50 -24.25
CA ARG A 154 7.04 16.87 -24.12
C ARG A 154 8.55 16.89 -24.35
N LYS A 155 9.07 17.99 -24.88
CA LYS A 155 10.52 18.15 -25.08
C LYS A 155 11.28 18.43 -23.78
N THR A 156 10.69 19.23 -22.88
CA THR A 156 11.31 19.63 -21.61
C THR A 156 10.28 19.83 -20.49
N ALA A 157 10.75 19.78 -19.24
CA ALA A 157 9.99 20.16 -18.05
C ALA A 157 10.92 20.91 -17.10
N GLY A 158 10.49 22.12 -16.67
CA GLY A 158 11.32 23.04 -15.87
C GLY A 158 12.64 23.43 -16.53
N GLY A 159 12.70 23.42 -17.86
CA GLY A 159 13.92 23.73 -18.61
C GLY A 159 14.90 22.56 -18.78
N TYR A 160 14.58 21.36 -18.28
CA TYR A 160 15.46 20.18 -18.36
C TYR A 160 14.90 19.09 -19.27
N ILE A 161 15.79 18.23 -19.77
CA ILE A 161 15.46 16.97 -20.43
C ILE A 161 15.45 15.87 -19.37
N TRP A 162 14.49 14.96 -19.47
CA TRP A 162 14.30 13.87 -18.51
C TRP A 162 14.20 12.54 -19.25
N LYS A 163 14.92 11.53 -18.77
CA LYS A 163 14.85 10.17 -19.33
C LYS A 163 14.68 9.16 -18.22
N PHE A 164 13.92 8.10 -18.48
CA PHE A 164 13.98 6.92 -17.61
C PHE A 164 15.39 6.33 -17.65
N LYS A 165 15.88 5.91 -16.48
CA LYS A 165 17.08 5.10 -16.39
C LYS A 165 16.80 3.67 -16.84
#